data_AF-X5MC44-F1
#
_entry.id   AF-X5MC44-F1
#
_cell.length_a   1.000
_cell.length_b   1.000
_cell.length_c   1.000
_cell.angle_alpha   90.00
_cell.angle_beta   90.00
_cell.angle_gamma   90.00
#
_symmetry.space_group_name_H-M   'P 1'
#
loop_
_entity.id
_entity.type
_entity.pdbx_description
1 polymer ?
#
loop_
_entity_poly.entity_id
_entity_poly.type
_entity_poly.pdbx_seq_one_letter_code
_entity_poly.pdbx_strand_id
1 'polypeptide(L)'
;MIALERSPSGLARTAFEALEEFANPKAAHRRRKADRHLALAKGRKALIRLKSTPHDQKVRAPHLAAAIAAIETLEAAVLSLDAITHRLTDAQELLDAADTPAAGEVGGRPDEDNGTRALLAERYDELRDDITRIASTAYAGRTNLLDGLGGQLEVPLDGTGRAKAIIPGVNASVSSTDNPSGIDLPPPEMAFATAQERETIARALSAAIQQTSAFAARFEVDAALMAARVQPPRR
;
A
#
# COMPACT_ATOMS: atom_id res chain seq x y z
N MET A 1 25.97 5.90 18.41
CA MET A 1 25.82 4.73 17.51
C MET A 1 25.84 3.50 18.39
N ILE A 2 24.68 3.08 18.91
CA ILE A 2 24.57 1.97 19.87
C ILE A 2 24.25 0.71 19.06
N ALA A 3 25.12 -0.29 19.17
CA ALA A 3 24.96 -1.59 18.52
C ALA A 3 23.79 -2.35 19.16
N LEU A 4 22.63 -2.32 18.50
CA LEU A 4 21.50 -3.21 18.76
C LEU A 4 21.77 -4.56 18.09
N GLU A 5 22.72 -5.32 18.61
CA GLU A 5 22.85 -6.72 18.25
C GLU A 5 22.28 -7.63 19.34
N ARG A 6 21.30 -8.44 18.92
CA ARG A 6 20.87 -9.72 19.51
C ARG A 6 19.96 -9.65 20.74
N SER A 7 18.74 -9.15 20.55
CA SER A 7 17.60 -9.68 21.32
C SER A 7 17.00 -10.88 20.58
N PRO A 8 16.97 -12.09 21.16
CA PRO A 8 16.49 -13.30 20.50
C PRO A 8 14.97 -13.34 20.27
N SER A 9 14.20 -12.40 20.86
CA SER A 9 12.74 -12.45 20.85
C SER A 9 12.07 -11.62 19.75
N GLY A 10 12.79 -10.89 18.90
CA GLY A 10 12.19 -9.98 17.92
C GLY A 10 11.43 -8.78 18.52
N LEU A 11 11.12 -8.82 19.81
CA LEU A 11 10.42 -7.79 20.56
C LEU A 11 11.22 -6.49 20.67
N ALA A 12 12.55 -6.57 20.82
CA ALA A 12 13.38 -5.37 20.84
C ALA A 12 13.45 -4.68 19.47
N ARG A 13 13.35 -5.46 18.38
CA ARG A 13 13.32 -4.93 17.02
C ARG A 13 11.98 -4.27 16.72
N THR A 14 10.87 -4.91 17.08
CA THR A 14 9.53 -4.33 16.93
C THR A 14 9.32 -3.11 17.81
N ALA A 15 9.83 -3.10 19.05
CA ALA A 15 9.79 -1.91 19.91
C ALA A 15 10.65 -0.77 19.35
N PHE A 16 11.82 -1.07 18.77
CA PHE A 16 12.64 -0.07 18.11
C PHE A 16 11.98 0.47 16.83
N GLU A 17 11.38 -0.41 16.02
CA GLU A 17 10.64 -0.02 14.81
C GLU A 17 9.42 0.85 15.16
N ALA A 18 8.70 0.55 16.25
CA ALA A 18 7.60 1.38 16.74
C ALA A 18 8.07 2.75 17.26
N LEU A 19 9.21 2.80 17.95
CA LEU A 19 9.81 4.07 18.39
C LEU A 19 10.34 4.90 17.21
N GLU A 20 10.93 4.25 16.20
CA GLU A 20 11.39 4.89 14.97
C GLU A 20 10.21 5.41 14.14
N GLU A 21 9.11 4.67 14.06
CA GLU A 21 7.87 5.08 13.40
C GLU A 21 7.23 6.30 14.08
N PHE A 22 7.26 6.35 15.41
CA PHE A 22 6.81 7.51 16.17
C PHE A 22 7.73 8.73 15.99
N ALA A 23 9.05 8.52 16.01
CA ALA A 23 10.02 9.62 15.96
C ALA A 23 10.27 10.16 14.53
N ASN A 24 10.17 9.32 13.51
CA ASN A 24 10.42 9.68 12.13
C ASN A 24 9.63 8.78 11.16
N PRO A 25 8.33 9.05 10.96
CA PRO A 25 7.46 8.22 10.11
C PRO A 25 7.97 8.13 8.67
N LYS A 26 8.61 9.19 8.14
CA LYS A 26 9.22 9.19 6.80
C LYS A 26 10.42 8.24 6.69
N ALA A 27 11.26 8.16 7.72
CA ALA A 27 12.37 7.19 7.73
C ALA A 27 11.86 5.75 7.87
N ALA A 28 10.89 5.52 8.77
CA ALA A 28 10.27 4.22 8.96
C ALA A 28 9.55 3.73 7.68
N HIS A 29 8.86 4.63 6.95
CA HIS A 29 8.26 4.32 5.66
C HIS A 29 9.33 3.95 4.61
N ARG A 30 10.41 4.74 4.48
CA ARG A 30 11.51 4.45 3.54
C ARG A 30 12.18 3.11 3.83
N ARG A 31 12.36 2.76 5.10
CA ARG A 31 12.92 1.46 5.52
C ARG A 31 11.98 0.31 5.20
N ARG A 32 10.69 0.43 5.55
CA ARG A 32 9.66 -0.56 5.16
C ARG A 32 9.65 -0.75 3.65
N LYS A 33 9.68 0.33 2.88
CA LYS A 33 9.78 0.27 1.41
C LYS A 33 11.05 -0.48 0.94
N ALA A 34 12.20 -0.24 1.56
CA ALA A 34 13.44 -0.96 1.24
C ALA A 34 13.37 -2.46 1.56
N ASP A 35 12.85 -2.82 2.73
CA ASP A 35 12.65 -4.22 3.15
C ASP A 35 11.65 -4.94 2.23
N ARG A 36 10.57 -4.25 1.83
CA ARG A 36 9.59 -4.70 0.86
C ARG A 36 10.20 -4.95 -0.52
N HIS A 37 10.98 -3.99 -1.03
CA HIS A 37 11.73 -4.19 -2.28
C HIS A 37 12.72 -5.36 -2.20
N LEU A 38 13.33 -5.61 -1.03
CA LEU A 38 14.21 -6.75 -0.83
C LEU A 38 13.45 -8.09 -0.82
N ALA A 39 12.26 -8.14 -0.20
CA ALA A 39 11.38 -9.31 -0.21
C ALA A 39 10.89 -9.62 -1.63
N LEU A 40 10.42 -8.59 -2.36
CA LEU A 40 10.06 -8.68 -3.78
C LEU A 40 11.27 -9.08 -4.63
N ALA A 41 12.48 -8.61 -4.32
CA ALA A 41 13.69 -9.02 -5.04
C ALA A 41 14.02 -10.51 -4.84
N LYS A 42 13.74 -11.09 -3.66
CA LYS A 42 13.85 -12.55 -3.43
C LYS A 42 12.81 -13.30 -4.25
N GLY A 43 11.56 -12.83 -4.27
CA GLY A 43 10.49 -13.34 -5.14
C GLY A 43 10.89 -13.29 -6.62
N ARG A 44 11.40 -12.15 -7.08
CA ARG A 44 11.96 -11.95 -8.42
C ARG A 44 13.12 -12.89 -8.73
N LYS A 45 14.02 -13.16 -7.79
CA LYS A 45 15.11 -14.13 -8.00
C LYS A 45 14.57 -15.56 -8.18
N ALA A 46 13.56 -15.95 -7.40
CA ALA A 46 12.88 -17.24 -7.57
C ALA A 46 12.17 -17.31 -8.94
N LEU A 47 11.48 -16.22 -9.32
CA LEU A 47 10.86 -16.02 -10.62
C LEU A 47 11.87 -16.08 -11.77
N ILE A 48 13.02 -15.43 -11.64
CA ILE A 48 14.10 -15.44 -12.64
C ILE A 48 14.62 -16.87 -12.80
N ARG A 49 14.82 -17.62 -11.69
CA ARG A 49 15.20 -19.04 -11.75
C ARG A 49 14.16 -19.91 -12.45
N LEU A 50 12.87 -19.66 -12.21
CA LEU A 50 11.75 -20.32 -12.89
C LEU A 50 11.67 -19.92 -14.38
N LYS A 51 12.00 -18.67 -14.71
CA LYS A 51 12.03 -18.16 -16.09
C LYS A 51 13.26 -18.67 -16.86
N SER A 52 14.38 -18.92 -16.17
CA SER A 52 15.68 -19.34 -16.73
C SER A 52 15.93 -20.85 -16.68
N THR A 53 15.02 -21.64 -16.13
CA THR A 53 15.12 -23.10 -16.20
C THR A 53 14.94 -23.51 -17.67
N PRO A 54 15.80 -24.38 -18.23
CA PRO A 54 15.73 -24.77 -19.64
C PRO A 54 14.55 -25.71 -19.85
N HIS A 55 13.36 -25.11 -19.97
CA HIS A 55 12.30 -25.65 -20.81
C HIS A 55 12.30 -24.77 -22.04
N ASP A 56 12.24 -25.42 -23.20
CA ASP A 56 11.99 -24.76 -24.47
C ASP A 56 10.94 -23.67 -24.24
N GLN A 57 11.26 -22.40 -24.51
CA GLN A 57 10.37 -21.25 -24.21
C GLN A 57 8.97 -21.42 -24.82
N LYS A 58 8.84 -22.37 -25.77
CA LYS A 58 7.62 -22.78 -26.45
C LYS A 58 6.69 -23.71 -25.65
N VAL A 59 7.09 -24.31 -24.52
CA VAL A 59 6.22 -25.15 -23.69
C VAL A 59 6.50 -24.95 -22.20
N ARG A 60 6.17 -23.77 -21.65
CA ARG A 60 6.02 -23.65 -20.19
C ARG A 60 4.73 -24.33 -19.78
N ALA A 61 4.78 -25.14 -18.71
CA ALA A 61 3.57 -25.77 -18.18
C ALA A 61 2.54 -24.68 -17.79
N PRO A 62 1.24 -24.81 -18.12
CA PRO A 62 0.25 -23.75 -17.93
C PRO A 62 0.15 -23.20 -16.49
N HIS A 63 0.29 -24.08 -15.49
CA HIS A 63 0.28 -23.69 -14.08
C HIS A 63 1.45 -22.78 -13.70
N LEU A 64 2.63 -23.01 -14.29
CA LEU A 64 3.80 -22.17 -14.08
C LEU A 64 3.60 -20.77 -14.70
N ALA A 65 3.02 -20.70 -15.90
CA ALA A 65 2.70 -19.42 -16.53
C ALA A 65 1.66 -18.63 -15.72
N ALA A 66 0.63 -19.31 -15.21
CA ALA A 66 -0.39 -18.71 -14.35
C ALA A 66 0.20 -18.19 -13.04
N ALA A 67 1.10 -18.94 -12.40
CA ALA A 67 1.76 -18.49 -11.17
C ALA A 67 2.69 -17.29 -11.39
N ILE A 68 3.39 -17.25 -12.53
CA ILE A 68 4.20 -16.08 -12.89
C ILE A 68 3.32 -14.83 -13.05
N ALA A 69 2.24 -14.94 -13.83
CA ALA A 69 1.31 -13.83 -14.04
C ALA A 69 0.66 -13.37 -12.72
N ALA A 70 0.39 -14.31 -11.82
CA ALA A 70 -0.15 -14.01 -10.51
C ALA A 70 0.84 -13.24 -9.62
N ILE A 71 2.12 -13.63 -9.59
CA ILE A 71 3.13 -12.87 -8.85
C ILE A 71 3.30 -11.47 -9.46
N GLU A 72 3.28 -11.35 -10.79
CA GLU A 72 3.32 -10.04 -11.47
C GLU A 72 2.10 -9.17 -11.11
N THR A 73 0.93 -9.79 -10.93
CA THR A 73 -0.29 -9.11 -10.45
C THR A 73 -0.14 -8.61 -9.02
N LEU A 74 0.43 -9.43 -8.13
CA LEU A 74 0.70 -9.02 -6.75
C LEU A 74 1.75 -7.92 -6.68
N GLU A 75 2.81 -8.00 -7.49
CA GLU A 75 3.82 -6.92 -7.59
C GLU A 75 3.18 -5.60 -8.01
N ALA A 76 2.32 -5.62 -9.04
CA ALA A 76 1.62 -4.43 -9.50
C ALA A 76 0.69 -3.85 -8.41
N ALA A 77 -0.06 -4.70 -7.71
CA ALA A 77 -0.92 -4.26 -6.61
C ALA A 77 -0.11 -3.61 -5.47
N VAL A 78 1.02 -4.19 -5.08
CA VAL A 78 1.92 -3.62 -4.06
C VAL A 78 2.47 -2.26 -4.48
N LEU A 79 2.88 -2.11 -5.75
CA LEU A 79 3.36 -0.83 -6.27
C LEU A 79 2.27 0.25 -6.28
N SER A 80 1.03 -0.12 -6.60
CA SER A 80 -0.11 0.80 -6.53
C SER A 80 -0.44 1.19 -5.09
N LEU A 81 -0.36 0.26 -4.13
CA LEU A 81 -0.50 0.56 -2.70
C LEU A 81 0.59 1.49 -2.18
N ASP A 82 1.82 1.39 -2.69
CA ASP A 82 2.89 2.36 -2.41
C ASP A 82 2.56 3.76 -2.95
N ALA A 83 1.99 3.85 -4.15
CA ALA A 83 1.53 5.12 -4.70
C ALA A 83 0.39 5.73 -3.87
N ILE A 84 -0.57 4.91 -3.42
CA ILE A 84 -1.62 5.33 -2.49
C ILE A 84 -1.02 5.83 -1.16
N THR A 85 -0.06 5.11 -0.60
CA THR A 85 0.61 5.51 0.64
C THR A 85 1.34 6.86 0.48
N HIS A 86 1.92 7.12 -0.69
CA HIS A 86 2.52 8.41 -0.98
C HIS A 86 1.48 9.53 -0.99
N ARG A 87 0.32 9.33 -1.63
CA ARG A 87 -0.79 10.29 -1.63
C ARG A 87 -1.35 10.55 -0.24
N LEU A 88 -1.46 9.51 0.60
CA LEU A 88 -1.85 9.67 2.01
C LEU A 88 -0.82 10.47 2.80
N THR A 89 0.48 10.31 2.51
CA THR A 89 1.54 11.12 3.13
C THR A 89 1.47 12.57 2.66
N ASP A 90 1.26 12.81 1.35
CA ASP A 90 1.07 14.15 0.81
C ASP A 90 -0.14 14.84 1.48
N ALA A 91 -1.24 14.11 1.69
CA ALA A 91 -2.44 14.60 2.38
C ALA A 91 -2.16 14.98 3.85
N GLN A 92 -1.34 14.19 4.56
CA GLN A 92 -0.90 14.53 5.91
C GLN A 92 -0.08 15.83 5.92
N GLU A 93 0.78 16.04 4.92
CA GLU A 93 1.58 17.27 4.82
C GLU A 93 0.69 18.52 4.60
N LEU A 94 -0.40 18.40 3.82
CA LEU A 94 -1.37 19.49 3.66
C LEU A 94 -2.07 19.82 4.99
N LEU A 95 -2.37 18.79 5.80
CA LEU A 95 -3.01 18.96 7.09
C LEU A 95 -2.06 19.63 8.10
N ASP A 96 -0.81 19.18 8.15
CA ASP A 96 0.24 19.77 9.00
C ASP A 96 0.48 21.26 8.62
N ALA A 97 0.41 21.58 7.33
CA ALA A 97 0.48 22.95 6.84
C ALA A 97 -0.72 23.80 7.29
N ALA A 98 -1.93 23.22 7.34
CA ALA A 98 -3.13 23.91 7.81
C ALA A 98 -3.13 24.20 9.32
N ASP A 99 -2.39 23.41 10.10
CA ASP A 99 -2.15 23.61 11.54
C ASP A 99 -0.98 24.56 11.85
N THR A 100 -0.13 24.85 10.87
CA THR A 100 0.96 25.80 11.05
C THR A 100 0.40 27.23 10.99
N PRO A 101 0.49 28.04 12.06
CA PRO A 101 0.12 29.45 11.98
C PRO A 101 1.01 30.15 10.95
N ALA A 102 0.43 30.99 10.08
CA ALA A 102 1.17 31.68 9.04
C ALA A 102 2.41 32.36 9.63
N ALA A 103 3.60 31.91 9.22
CA ALA A 103 4.87 32.37 9.77
C ALA A 103 5.10 33.83 9.35
N GLY A 104 4.74 34.77 10.22
CA GLY A 104 5.05 36.19 10.00
C GLY A 104 4.11 37.20 10.66
N GLU A 105 2.89 36.82 11.04
CA GLU A 105 1.92 37.82 11.51
C GLU A 105 1.45 37.54 12.93
N VAL A 106 2.17 38.14 13.90
CA VAL A 106 1.53 38.57 15.14
C VAL A 106 0.49 39.63 14.75
N GLY A 107 -0.74 39.20 14.42
CA GLY A 107 -1.83 40.07 13.99
C GLY A 107 -2.44 39.79 12.60
N GLY A 108 -2.22 38.60 12.02
CA GLY A 108 -2.81 38.27 10.72
C GLY A 108 -4.34 38.24 10.72
N ARG A 109 -4.94 38.64 9.60
CA ARG A 109 -6.41 38.70 9.50
C ARG A 109 -6.97 37.28 9.48
N PRO A 110 -7.96 36.95 10.33
CA PRO A 110 -8.61 35.64 10.35
C PRO A 110 -9.09 35.14 8.98
N ASP A 111 -9.42 36.06 8.07
CA ASP A 111 -9.91 35.76 6.72
C ASP A 111 -8.83 35.19 5.78
N GLU A 112 -7.56 35.59 5.93
CA GLU A 112 -6.44 35.12 5.09
C GLU A 112 -6.00 33.69 5.46
N ASP A 113 -5.99 33.38 6.77
CA ASP A 113 -5.78 32.03 7.28
C ASP A 113 -6.90 31.08 6.81
N ASN A 114 -8.14 31.55 6.78
CA ASN A 114 -9.28 30.77 6.28
C ASN A 114 -9.19 30.51 4.77
N GLY A 115 -8.78 31.50 3.97
CA GLY A 115 -8.56 31.32 2.54
C GLY A 115 -7.46 30.30 2.23
N THR A 116 -6.36 30.34 2.98
CA THR A 116 -5.25 29.37 2.84
C THR A 116 -5.70 27.95 3.18
N ARG A 117 -6.43 27.77 4.28
CA ARG A 117 -6.98 26.47 4.67
C ARG A 117 -7.97 25.91 3.65
N ALA A 118 -8.78 26.77 3.05
CA ALA A 118 -9.71 26.35 2.00
C ALA A 118 -8.98 25.79 0.76
N LEU A 119 -7.89 26.42 0.32
CA LEU A 119 -7.06 25.91 -0.79
C LEU A 119 -6.39 24.57 -0.45
N LEU A 120 -5.92 24.41 0.80
CA LEU A 120 -5.34 23.14 1.26
C LEU A 120 -6.40 22.03 1.31
N ALA A 121 -7.62 22.35 1.72
CA ALA A 121 -8.74 21.41 1.77
C ALA A 121 -9.18 20.98 0.36
N GLU A 122 -9.27 21.90 -0.60
CA GLU A 122 -9.53 21.57 -2.01
C GLU A 122 -8.47 20.60 -2.54
N ARG A 123 -7.19 20.89 -2.28
CA ARG A 123 -6.10 20.02 -2.69
C ARG A 123 -6.13 18.64 -2.01
N TYR A 124 -6.58 18.58 -0.76
CA TYR A 124 -6.80 17.32 -0.06
C TYR A 124 -7.91 16.50 -0.71
N ASP A 125 -9.00 17.13 -1.16
CA ASP A 125 -10.09 16.45 -1.85
C ASP A 125 -9.63 15.86 -3.20
N GLU A 126 -8.81 16.60 -3.95
CA GLU A 126 -8.16 16.06 -5.15
C GLU A 126 -7.30 14.82 -4.87
N LEU A 127 -6.61 14.77 -3.72
CA LEU A 127 -5.82 13.60 -3.32
C LEU A 127 -6.72 12.39 -3.01
N ARG A 128 -7.92 12.60 -2.45
CA ARG A 128 -8.90 11.53 -2.21
C ARG A 128 -9.35 10.90 -3.53
N ASP A 129 -9.64 11.73 -4.54
CA ASP A 129 -10.00 11.27 -5.88
C ASP A 129 -8.82 10.53 -6.56
N ASP A 130 -7.61 11.06 -6.42
CA ASP A 130 -6.40 10.42 -6.93
C ASP A 130 -6.17 9.03 -6.32
N ILE A 131 -6.40 8.85 -5.02
CA ILE A 131 -6.31 7.55 -4.34
C ILE A 131 -7.30 6.55 -4.95
N THR A 132 -8.56 6.97 -5.10
CA THR A 132 -9.61 6.16 -5.72
C THR A 132 -9.25 5.77 -7.14
N ARG A 133 -8.73 6.72 -7.93
CA ARG A 133 -8.30 6.50 -9.31
C ARG A 133 -7.13 5.53 -9.41
N ILE A 134 -6.15 5.62 -8.50
CA ILE A 134 -5.03 4.66 -8.46
C ILE A 134 -5.56 3.26 -8.17
N ALA A 135 -6.43 3.10 -7.16
CA ALA A 135 -7.01 1.81 -6.80
C ALA A 135 -7.81 1.21 -7.97
N SER A 136 -8.64 2.02 -8.66
CA SER A 136 -9.48 1.54 -9.76
C SER A 136 -8.69 1.21 -11.03
N THR A 137 -7.46 1.72 -11.20
CA THR A 137 -6.64 1.53 -12.42
C THR A 137 -5.45 0.58 -12.21
N ALA A 138 -5.32 -0.03 -11.04
CA ALA A 138 -4.22 -0.93 -10.66
C ALA A 138 -4.27 -2.33 -11.33
N TYR A 139 -4.69 -2.40 -12.59
CA TYR A 139 -4.78 -3.65 -13.34
C TYR A 139 -3.40 -4.22 -13.67
N ALA A 140 -3.26 -5.53 -13.50
CA ALA A 140 -2.21 -6.32 -14.15
C ALA A 140 -2.88 -7.34 -15.08
N GLY A 141 -2.73 -7.14 -16.39
CA GLY A 141 -3.49 -7.89 -17.37
C GLY A 141 -4.98 -7.56 -17.29
N ARG A 142 -5.80 -8.52 -16.83
CA ARG A 142 -7.27 -8.38 -16.73
C ARG A 142 -7.77 -8.36 -15.29
N THR A 143 -6.87 -8.38 -14.31
CA THR A 143 -7.21 -8.49 -12.89
C THR A 143 -6.83 -7.22 -12.16
N ASN A 144 -7.74 -6.70 -11.35
CA ASN A 144 -7.48 -5.68 -10.34
C ASN A 144 -7.74 -6.30 -8.96
N LEU A 145 -6.81 -6.10 -8.03
CA LEU A 145 -6.90 -6.62 -6.65
C LEU A 145 -7.23 -5.53 -5.63
N LEU A 146 -7.44 -4.28 -6.06
CA LEU A 146 -7.55 -3.10 -5.20
C LEU A 146 -8.89 -2.36 -5.31
N ASP A 147 -9.74 -2.69 -6.27
CA ASP A 147 -10.98 -1.95 -6.57
C ASP A 147 -12.17 -2.34 -5.67
N GLY A 148 -12.00 -3.35 -4.81
CA GLY A 148 -13.07 -3.81 -3.92
C GLY A 148 -14.21 -4.56 -4.62
N LEU A 149 -14.13 -4.85 -5.92
CA LEU A 149 -15.21 -5.53 -6.67
C LEU A 149 -15.29 -7.04 -6.42
N GLY A 150 -14.77 -7.52 -5.28
CA GLY A 150 -14.83 -8.92 -4.87
C GLY A 150 -13.95 -9.86 -5.72
N GLY A 151 -13.03 -9.32 -6.51
CA GLY A 151 -12.09 -10.10 -7.32
C GLY A 151 -11.22 -11.00 -6.46
N GLN A 152 -11.10 -12.28 -6.84
CA GLN A 152 -10.14 -13.21 -6.25
C GLN A 152 -9.26 -13.76 -7.37
N LEU A 153 -7.97 -13.88 -7.10
CA LEU A 153 -7.03 -14.49 -8.01
C LEU A 153 -6.87 -15.96 -7.63
N GLU A 154 -7.38 -16.85 -8.49
CA GLU A 154 -7.14 -18.28 -8.41
C GLU A 154 -5.87 -18.66 -9.18
N VAL A 155 -4.94 -19.31 -8.50
CA VAL A 155 -3.65 -19.69 -9.08
C VAL A 155 -3.45 -21.20 -8.92
N PRO A 156 -3.41 -21.97 -10.02
CA PRO A 156 -3.03 -23.38 -9.95
C PRO A 156 -1.56 -23.51 -9.55
N LEU A 157 -1.28 -24.33 -8.53
CA LEU A 157 0.06 -24.56 -8.01
C LEU A 157 0.72 -25.81 -8.61
N ASP A 158 -0.07 -26.68 -9.24
CA ASP A 158 0.41 -27.90 -9.90
C ASP A 158 -0.25 -28.08 -11.28
N GLY A 159 0.34 -28.95 -12.10
CA GLY A 159 -0.16 -29.26 -13.44
C GLY A 159 -1.44 -30.10 -13.49
N THR A 160 -1.87 -30.66 -12.35
CA THR A 160 -3.11 -31.44 -12.23
C THR A 160 -4.32 -30.59 -11.83
N GLY A 161 -4.10 -29.34 -11.43
CA GLY A 161 -5.11 -28.40 -10.95
C GLY A 161 -5.67 -28.74 -9.56
N ARG A 162 -5.10 -29.73 -8.85
CA ARG A 162 -5.59 -30.19 -7.54
C ARG A 162 -5.18 -29.26 -6.40
N ALA A 163 -3.99 -28.69 -6.48
CA ALA A 163 -3.55 -27.62 -5.60
C ALA A 163 -3.78 -26.25 -6.27
N LYS A 164 -4.47 -25.36 -5.54
CA LYS A 164 -4.67 -23.96 -5.93
C LYS A 164 -4.38 -23.03 -4.75
N ALA A 165 -3.88 -21.84 -5.05
CA ALA A 165 -3.89 -20.71 -4.13
C ALA A 165 -5.05 -19.78 -4.51
N ILE A 166 -5.72 -19.25 -3.49
CA ILE A 166 -6.76 -18.22 -3.65
C ILE A 166 -6.25 -16.98 -2.96
N ILE A 167 -6.11 -15.89 -3.71
CA ILE A 167 -5.69 -14.61 -3.18
C ILE A 167 -6.85 -13.63 -3.35
N PRO A 168 -7.53 -13.25 -2.26
CA PRO A 168 -8.63 -12.32 -2.37
C PRO A 168 -8.08 -10.90 -2.55
N GLY A 169 -8.76 -10.13 -3.39
CA GLY A 169 -8.56 -8.70 -3.49
C GLY A 169 -8.95 -7.97 -2.20
N VAL A 170 -8.59 -6.71 -2.17
CA VAL A 170 -8.93 -5.74 -1.13
C VAL A 170 -9.59 -4.54 -1.79
N ASN A 171 -10.23 -3.70 -0.97
CA ASN A 171 -10.66 -2.39 -1.43
C ASN A 171 -9.72 -1.33 -0.88
N ALA A 172 -8.98 -0.67 -1.78
CA ALA A 172 -8.08 0.43 -1.46
C ALA A 172 -8.56 1.77 -2.04
N SER A 173 -9.79 1.84 -2.59
CA SER A 173 -10.41 3.13 -2.95
C SER A 173 -10.84 3.88 -1.70
N VAL A 174 -11.05 5.20 -1.80
CA VAL A 174 -11.71 5.94 -0.73
C VAL A 174 -13.14 5.41 -0.59
N SER A 175 -13.58 5.24 0.65
CA SER A 175 -14.93 4.80 0.99
C SER A 175 -15.95 5.83 0.53
N SER A 176 -17.04 5.36 -0.08
CA SER A 176 -18.17 6.19 -0.50
C SER A 176 -19.47 5.49 -0.15
N THR A 177 -20.60 6.20 -0.27
CA THR A 177 -21.93 5.63 -0.06
C THR A 177 -22.17 4.36 -0.89
N ASP A 178 -21.62 4.33 -2.11
CA ASP A 178 -21.75 3.20 -3.03
C ASP A 178 -20.70 2.11 -2.79
N ASN A 179 -19.64 2.41 -2.01
CA ASN A 179 -18.55 1.50 -1.72
C ASN A 179 -18.01 1.66 -0.28
N PRO A 180 -18.73 1.11 0.72
CA PRO A 180 -18.46 1.40 2.14
C PRO A 180 -17.24 0.65 2.71
N SER A 181 -16.67 -0.31 1.97
CA SER A 181 -15.59 -1.18 2.47
C SER A 181 -14.18 -0.65 2.15
N GLY A 182 -14.06 0.57 1.63
CA GLY A 182 -12.80 1.19 1.23
C GLY A 182 -11.99 1.79 2.39
N ILE A 183 -11.03 2.64 2.04
CA ILE A 183 -10.28 3.46 2.97
C ILE A 183 -11.22 4.55 3.50
N ASP A 184 -11.47 4.55 4.80
CA ASP A 184 -12.29 5.56 5.46
C ASP A 184 -11.52 6.89 5.54
N LEU A 185 -11.73 7.75 4.56
CA LEU A 185 -11.07 9.05 4.44
C LEU A 185 -12.13 10.13 4.17
N PRO A 186 -12.60 10.84 5.20
CA PRO A 186 -13.75 11.74 5.08
C PRO A 186 -13.43 12.99 4.24
N PRO A 187 -14.43 13.61 3.61
CA PRO A 187 -14.27 14.89 2.93
C PRO A 187 -13.98 16.03 3.93
N PRO A 188 -13.34 17.12 3.50
CA PRO A 188 -13.19 18.32 4.33
C PRO A 188 -14.48 19.14 4.36
N GLU A 189 -15.41 18.82 5.28
CA GLU A 189 -16.73 19.45 5.39
C GLU A 189 -16.71 20.97 5.66
N MET A 190 -15.70 21.45 6.38
CA MET A 190 -15.53 22.86 6.74
C MET A 190 -14.23 23.43 6.20
N ALA A 191 -13.68 22.82 5.15
CA ALA A 191 -12.47 23.30 4.47
C ALA A 191 -11.29 23.52 5.42
N PHE A 192 -11.10 22.59 6.37
CA PHE A 192 -10.08 22.65 7.42
C PHE A 192 -10.24 23.81 8.41
N ALA A 193 -11.38 24.51 8.46
CA ALA A 193 -11.57 25.69 9.31
C ALA A 193 -11.44 25.35 10.81
N THR A 194 -11.85 24.15 11.23
CA THR A 194 -11.88 23.77 12.64
C THR A 194 -10.79 22.78 13.01
N ALA A 195 -10.25 22.91 14.23
CA ALA A 195 -9.30 21.94 14.77
C ALA A 195 -9.91 20.52 14.88
N GLN A 196 -11.22 20.43 15.18
CA GLN A 196 -11.92 19.15 15.30
C GLN A 196 -12.00 18.38 13.97
N GLU A 197 -12.29 19.07 12.87
CA GLU A 197 -12.26 18.49 11.53
C GLU A 197 -10.86 18.00 11.20
N ARG A 198 -9.84 18.83 11.43
CA ARG A 198 -8.44 18.47 11.16
C ARG A 198 -7.98 17.28 11.99
N GLU A 199 -8.31 17.21 13.27
CA GLU A 199 -8.00 16.05 14.13
C GLU A 199 -8.71 14.78 13.64
N THR A 200 -9.95 14.90 13.16
CA THR A 200 -10.70 13.76 12.61
C THR A 200 -10.04 13.24 11.34
N ILE A 201 -9.64 14.13 10.45
CA ILE A 201 -8.94 13.78 9.20
C ILE A 201 -7.53 13.23 9.49
N ALA A 202 -6.80 13.76 10.46
CA ALA A 202 -5.50 13.24 10.88
C ALA A 202 -5.59 11.77 11.34
N ARG A 203 -6.61 11.45 12.16
CA ARG A 203 -6.84 10.08 12.61
C ARG A 203 -7.21 9.15 11.46
N ALA A 204 -8.06 9.61 10.54
CA ALA A 204 -8.42 8.86 9.34
C ALA A 204 -7.20 8.59 8.45
N LEU A 205 -6.33 9.58 8.23
CA LEU A 205 -5.08 9.42 7.47
C LEU A 205 -4.13 8.41 8.12
N SER A 206 -3.96 8.47 9.44
CA SER A 206 -3.13 7.50 10.17
C SER A 206 -3.65 6.07 10.00
N ALA A 207 -4.97 5.87 10.16
CA ALA A 207 -5.61 4.57 9.96
C ALA A 207 -5.48 4.09 8.51
N ALA A 208 -5.68 4.96 7.53
CA ALA A 208 -5.56 4.67 6.11
C ALA A 208 -4.15 4.21 5.72
N ILE A 209 -3.11 4.86 6.27
CA ILE A 209 -1.71 4.49 6.05
C ILE A 209 -1.44 3.09 6.62
N GLN A 210 -1.91 2.81 7.84
CA GLN A 210 -1.76 1.49 8.46
C GLN A 210 -2.49 0.40 7.65
N GLN A 211 -3.71 0.67 7.20
CA GLN A 211 -4.52 -0.26 6.41
C GLN A 211 -3.84 -0.57 5.06
N THR A 212 -3.37 0.45 4.35
CA THR A 212 -2.67 0.30 3.06
C THR A 212 -1.37 -0.47 3.22
N SER A 213 -0.61 -0.21 4.30
CA SER A 213 0.59 -0.98 4.64
C SER A 213 0.27 -2.45 4.94
N ALA A 214 -0.85 -2.74 5.62
CA ALA A 214 -1.27 -4.10 5.92
C ALA A 214 -1.67 -4.87 4.65
N PHE A 215 -2.36 -4.21 3.72
CA PHE A 215 -2.67 -4.79 2.41
C PHE A 215 -1.41 -5.15 1.61
N ALA A 216 -0.43 -4.24 1.57
CA ALA A 216 0.82 -4.49 0.86
C ALA A 216 1.60 -5.67 1.46
N ALA A 217 1.74 -5.70 2.79
CA ALA A 217 2.42 -6.80 3.49
C ALA A 217 1.74 -8.16 3.23
N ARG A 218 0.41 -8.19 3.15
CA ARG A 218 -0.33 -9.41 2.82
C ARG A 218 0.01 -9.91 1.42
N PHE A 219 -0.06 -9.05 0.41
CA PHE A 219 0.25 -9.45 -0.97
C PHE A 219 1.70 -9.89 -1.16
N GLU A 220 2.64 -9.33 -0.40
CA GLU A 220 4.03 -9.79 -0.39
C GLU A 220 4.19 -11.19 0.20
N VAL A 221 3.50 -11.47 1.30
CA VAL A 221 3.47 -12.81 1.90
C VAL A 221 2.87 -13.81 0.92
N ASP A 222 1.76 -13.46 0.28
CA ASP A 222 1.10 -14.32 -0.73
C ASP A 222 2.02 -14.57 -1.93
N ALA A 223 2.72 -13.55 -2.42
CA ALA A 223 3.70 -13.68 -3.51
C ALA A 223 4.88 -14.58 -3.11
N ALA A 224 5.40 -14.44 -1.90
CA ALA A 224 6.50 -15.27 -1.39
C ALA A 224 6.08 -16.73 -1.19
N LEU A 225 4.89 -16.97 -0.63
CA LEU A 225 4.33 -18.31 -0.46
C LEU A 225 4.09 -18.99 -1.81
N MET A 226 3.58 -18.25 -2.79
CA MET A 226 3.39 -18.77 -4.15
C MET A 226 4.72 -19.13 -4.79
N ALA A 227 5.70 -18.22 -4.76
CA ALA A 227 7.03 -18.47 -5.32
C ALA A 227 7.72 -19.69 -4.70
N ALA A 228 7.47 -19.97 -3.41
CA ALA A 228 8.00 -21.15 -2.72
C ALA A 228 7.26 -22.46 -3.05
N ARG A 229 5.98 -22.39 -3.42
CA ARG A 229 5.11 -23.56 -3.64
C ARG A 229 4.97 -23.97 -5.09
N VAL A 230 5.29 -23.10 -6.04
CA VAL A 230 5.30 -23.44 -7.46
C VAL A 230 6.37 -24.49 -7.71
N GLN A 231 5.93 -25.73 -7.92
CA GLN A 231 6.82 -26.84 -8.23
C GLN A 231 7.04 -26.91 -9.74
N PRO A 232 8.27 -27.17 -10.21
CA PRO A 232 8.44 -27.61 -11.58
C PRO A 232 7.73 -28.96 -11.78
N PRO A 233 7.26 -29.28 -12.99
CA PRO A 233 6.63 -30.56 -13.28
C PRO A 233 7.58 -31.69 -12.86
N ARG A 234 7.10 -32.62 -12.03
CA ARG A 234 7.84 -33.85 -11.72
C ARG A 234 7.94 -34.65 -13.01
N ARG A 235 9.17 -34.93 -13.45
CA ARG A 235 9.47 -35.81 -14.57
C ARG A 235 9.07 -37.25 -14.26
#